data_AF-A0A4Q5QF96-F1
#
_entry.id   AF-A0A4Q5QF96-F1
#
_cell.length_a   1.000
_cell.length_b   1.000
_cell.length_c   1.000
_cell.angle_alpha   90.00
_cell.angle_beta   90.00
_cell.angle_gamma   90.00
#
_symmetry.space_group_name_H-M   'P 1'
#
loop_
_entity.id
_entity.type
_entity.pdbx_description
1 polymer ?
#
loop_
_entity_poly.entity_id
_entity_poly.type
_entity_poly.pdbx_seq_one_letter_code
_entity_poly.pdbx_strand_id
1 'polypeptide(L)' 'MASSPTSLIYEHHAEPIRRHLLRDDVTELVINEPGLIGLETRNGWEWHEEPALDNAALMTLAKLIAGLTKQDIN' A
#
# COMPACT_ATOMS: atom_id res chain seq x y z
N MET A 1 -18.69 -4.18 13.91
CA MET A 1 -18.05 -2.88 14.19
C MET A 1 -18.16 -2.07 12.92
N ALA A 2 -18.84 -0.92 12.92
CA ALA A 2 -18.90 -0.07 11.73
C ALA A 2 -17.50 0.50 11.46
N SER A 3 -17.01 0.37 10.22
CA SER A 3 -15.75 0.99 9.79
C SER A 3 -15.86 2.51 9.93
N SER A 4 -14.83 3.15 10.45
CA SER A 4 -14.78 4.61 10.52
C SER A 4 -14.66 5.18 9.09
N PRO A 5 -15.17 6.40 8.82
CA PRO A 5 -15.03 7.03 7.50
C PRO A 5 -13.57 7.18 7.05
N THR A 6 -12.63 7.37 7.99
CA THR A 6 -11.19 7.37 7.72
C THR A 6 -10.68 6.00 7.27
N SER A 7 -11.22 4.90 7.83
CA SER A 7 -10.90 3.53 7.41
C SER A 7 -11.32 3.28 5.96
N LEU A 8 -12.50 3.75 5.55
CA LEU A 8 -13.02 3.56 4.19
C LEU A 8 -12.18 4.28 3.13
N ILE A 9 -11.74 5.51 3.40
CA ILE A 9 -10.89 6.26 2.47
C ILE A 9 -9.51 5.58 2.38
N TYR A 10 -8.93 5.17 3.50
CA TYR A 10 -7.69 4.39 3.50
C TYR A 10 -7.82 3.10 2.69
N GLU A 11 -8.87 2.32 2.94
CA GLU A 11 -9.13 1.05 2.24
C GLU A 11 -9.23 1.25 0.72
N HIS A 12 -9.92 2.31 0.26
CA HIS A 12 -9.99 2.64 -1.16
C HIS A 12 -8.62 2.91 -1.78
N HIS A 13 -7.77 3.69 -1.11
CA HIS A 13 -6.43 4.02 -1.62
C HIS A 13 -5.41 2.88 -1.47
N ALA A 14 -5.64 1.94 -0.55
CA ALA A 14 -4.81 0.76 -0.36
C ALA A 14 -5.21 -0.43 -1.26
N GLU A 15 -6.33 -0.32 -2.00
CA GLU A 15 -6.83 -1.41 -2.83
C GLU A 15 -5.80 -2.01 -3.81
N PRO A 16 -4.93 -1.22 -4.50
CA PRO A 16 -3.95 -1.79 -5.44
C PRO A 16 -2.97 -2.77 -4.80
N ILE A 17 -2.61 -2.56 -3.53
CA ILE A 17 -1.69 -3.45 -2.79
C ILE A 17 -2.42 -4.53 -2.00
N ARG A 18 -3.74 -4.43 -1.83
CA ARG A 18 -4.53 -5.30 -0.94
C ARG A 18 -4.40 -6.78 -1.28
N ARG A 19 -4.42 -7.14 -2.57
CA ARG A 19 -4.25 -8.53 -3.02
C ARG A 19 -2.89 -9.13 -2.61
N HIS A 20 -1.86 -8.30 -2.52
CA HIS A 20 -0.51 -8.73 -2.14
C HIS A 20 -0.36 -8.80 -0.62
N LEU A 21 -0.97 -7.87 0.13
CA LEU A 21 -1.01 -7.90 1.60
C LEU A 21 -1.75 -9.11 2.17
N LEU A 22 -2.63 -9.75 1.40
CA LEU A 22 -3.38 -10.94 1.79
C LEU A 22 -2.68 -12.27 1.44
N ARG A 23 -1.50 -12.22 0.81
CA ARG A 23 -0.74 -13.42 0.46
C ARG A 23 0.03 -13.94 1.68
N ASP A 24 -0.19 -15.20 2.05
CA ASP A 24 0.49 -15.83 3.19
C ASP A 24 1.99 -16.12 2.94
N ASP A 25 2.42 -16.11 1.68
CA ASP A 25 3.82 -16.36 1.28
C ASP A 25 4.67 -15.10 1.18
N VAL A 26 4.04 -13.92 1.19
CA VAL A 26 4.70 -12.61 1.13
C VAL A 26 5.08 -12.18 2.54
N THR A 27 6.35 -11.84 2.73
CA THR A 27 6.87 -11.32 3.98
C THR A 27 7.07 -9.80 3.92
N GLU A 28 7.44 -9.26 2.75
CA GLU A 28 7.68 -7.83 2.55
C GLU A 28 7.07 -7.35 1.23
N LEU A 29 6.53 -6.13 1.24
CA LEU A 29 6.08 -5.40 0.06
C LEU A 29 6.79 -4.06 0.03
N VAL A 30 7.47 -3.76 -1.08
CA VAL A 30 8.20 -2.51 -1.27
C VAL A 30 7.75 -1.82 -2.56
N ILE A 31 7.84 -0.49 -2.57
CA ILE A 31 7.61 0.35 -3.74
C ILE A 31 8.77 1.33 -3.78
N ASN A 32 9.77 1.03 -4.63
CA ASN A 32 10.98 1.85 -4.75
C ASN A 32 10.83 2.95 -5.80
N GLU A 33 9.91 2.75 -6.75
CA GLU A 33 9.55 3.72 -7.77
C GLU A 33 8.04 3.64 -8.08
N PRO A 34 7.41 4.73 -8.53
CA PRO A 34 5.99 4.74 -8.86
C PRO A 34 5.66 3.69 -9.92
N GLY A 35 4.57 2.96 -9.68
CA GLY A 35 4.09 1.96 -10.63
C GLY A 35 4.75 0.58 -10.54
N LEU A 36 5.70 0.35 -9.63
CA LEU A 36 6.38 -0.95 -9.49
C LEU A 36 6.35 -1.46 -8.04
N ILE A 37 5.77 -2.66 -7.86
CA ILE A 37 5.73 -3.36 -6.58
C ILE A 37 6.81 -4.45 -6.58
N GLY A 38 7.64 -4.47 -5.54
CA GLY A 38 8.51 -5.59 -5.20
C GLY A 38 7.91 -6.40 -4.05
N LEU A 39 7.85 -7.72 -4.19
CA LEU A 39 7.40 -8.63 -3.14
C LEU A 39 8.54 -9.56 -2.75
N GLU A 40 8.86 -9.61 -1.47
CA GLU A 40 9.72 -10.66 -0.92
C GLU A 40 8.84 -11.85 -0.52
N THR A 41 9.17 -13.01 -1.06
CA THR A 41 8.52 -14.29 -0.71
C THR A 41 9.57 -15.26 -0.16
N ARG A 42 9.11 -16.41 0.33
CA ARG A 42 10.00 -17.52 0.73
C ARG A 42 10.91 -18.03 -0.40
N ASN A 43 10.58 -17.72 -1.66
CA ASN A 43 11.33 -18.14 -2.83
C ASN A 43 12.17 -17.00 -3.45
N GLY A 44 12.25 -15.85 -2.77
CA GLY A 44 12.94 -14.66 -3.27
C GLY A 44 11.98 -13.57 -3.78
N TRP A 45 12.52 -12.68 -4.61
CA TRP A 45 11.85 -11.45 -5.03
C TRP A 45 11.01 -11.62 -6.30
N GLU A 46 9.80 -11.08 -6.29
CA GLU A 46 8.92 -10.90 -7.45
C GLU A 46 8.69 -9.42 -7.73
N TRP A 47 8.54 -9.05 -9.00
CA TRP A 47 8.26 -7.67 -9.41
C TRP A 47 6.97 -7.61 -10.22
N HIS A 48 6.09 -6.67 -9.88
CA HIS A 48 4.77 -6.52 -10.47
C HIS A 48 4.53 -5.06 -10.86
N GLU A 49 4.11 -4.82 -12.09
CA GLU A 49 3.65 -3.50 -12.52
C GLU A 49 2.28 -3.18 -11.90
N GLU A 50 2.13 -1.98 -11.36
CA GLU A 50 0.89 -1.45 -10.82
C GLU A 50 0.76 0.05 -11.13
N PRO A 51 0.41 0.44 -12.37
CA PRO A 51 0.39 1.84 -12.80
C PRO A 51 -0.53 2.75 -11.99
N ALA A 52 -1.50 2.19 -11.25
CA ALA A 52 -2.36 2.94 -10.34
C ALA A 52 -1.61 3.53 -9.13
N LEU A 53 -0.43 3.00 -8.79
CA LEU A 53 0.44 3.51 -7.72
C LEU A 53 1.42 4.57 -8.26
N ASP A 54 0.88 5.63 -8.84
CA ASP A 54 1.65 6.81 -9.23
C ASP A 54 2.08 7.66 -8.01
N ASN A 55 2.90 8.69 -8.24
CA ASN A 55 3.36 9.58 -7.17
C ASN A 55 2.23 10.23 -6.36
N ALA A 56 1.12 10.61 -7.00
CA ALA A 56 0.02 11.28 -6.34
C ALA A 56 -0.78 10.31 -5.48
N ALA A 57 -1.03 9.10 -5.98
CA ALA A 57 -1.66 8.01 -5.25
C ALA A 57 -0.82 7.59 -4.04
N LEU A 58 0.50 7.42 -4.23
CA LEU A 58 1.43 7.06 -3.15
C LEU A 58 1.47 8.13 -2.06
N MET A 59 1.55 9.41 -2.41
CA MET A 59 1.53 10.51 -1.43
C MET A 59 0.19 10.59 -0.69
N THR A 60 -0.92 10.33 -1.38
CA THR A 60 -2.25 10.28 -0.75
C THR A 60 -2.33 9.14 0.26
N LEU A 61 -1.90 7.93 -0.13
CA LEU A 61 -1.86 6.78 0.75
C LEU A 61 -0.97 7.03 1.98
N ALA A 62 0.21 7.62 1.78
CA ALA A 62 1.14 7.94 2.86
C ALA A 62 0.51 8.89 3.89
N LYS A 63 -0.13 9.98 3.44
CA LYS A 63 -0.82 10.94 4.32
C LYS A 63 -1.99 10.31 5.09
N LEU A 64 -2.75 9.42 4.43
CA LEU A 64 -3.83 8.68 5.09
C LEU A 64 -3.29 7.77 6.19
N ILE A 65 -2.20 7.04 5.93
CA ILE A 65 -1.53 6.20 6.94
C ILE A 65 -1.04 7.03 8.12
N ALA A 66 -0.38 8.16 7.87
CA ALA A 66 0.08 9.07 8.92
C ALA A 66 -1.10 9.60 9.76
N GLY A 67 -2.22 9.95 9.12
CA GLY A 67 -3.45 10.35 9.81
C GLY A 67 -4.03 9.28 10.75
N LEU A 68 -3.92 7.98 10.40
CA LEU A 68 -4.37 6.88 11.26
C LEU A 68 -3.57 6.79 12.57
N THR A 69 -2.29 7.16 12.55
CA THR A 69 -1.40 7.14 13.72
C THR A 69 -1.21 8.52 14.37
N LYS A 70 -1.96 9.54 13.94
CA LYS A 70 -1.82 10.95 14.39
C LYS A 70 -0.42 11.52 14.15
N GLN A 71 0.20 11.11 13.05
CA GLN A 71 1.46 11.62 12.53
C GLN A 71 1.19 12.45 11.27
N ASP A 72 2.26 13.04 10.71
CA ASP A 72 2.18 13.84 9.49
C ASP A 72 3.36 13.52 8.56
N ILE A 73 3.21 13.83 7.28
CA ILE A 73 4.23 13.68 6.23
C ILE A 73 4.37 15.04 5.53
N ASN A 74 5.59 15.61 5.61
CA ASN A 74 5.97 16.90 5.02
C ASN A 74 6.66 16.73 3.67
#